data_AF-A0AA90U0Q9-F1
#
_entry.id   AF-A0AA90U0Q9-F1
#
_cell.length_a   1.000
_cell.length_b   1.000
_cell.length_c   1.000
_cell.angle_alpha   90.00
_cell.angle_beta   90.00
_cell.angle_gamma   90.00
#
_symmetry.space_group_name_H-M   'P 1'
#
loop_
_entity.id
_entity.type
_entity.pdbx_description
1 polymer ?
#
loop_
_entity_poly.entity_id
_entity_poly.type
_entity_poly.pdbx_seq_one_letter_code
_entity_poly.pdbx_strand_id
1 'polypeptide(L)'
;MDEITEIYNKLGGIISEDDFRKRVDEKVDQMSGLCDMKTAAMLVAHDLGVTDTVKDIIKIKDITAEIGNVSFVAKVTSILDVREFNRNDGTIGRVGTVKVADETGSIKLTLWDDRADIIKDGSVEVGDSLEITGYAKDGYSGTEINIGKYGLMRQTDQKIEVNMQSQKIADIKDGMSDINISGKLLDISDVRNFQKKDGNPGRVMNILIGDETGKIRVTLWDEKVDSTTSLNLDDAVEIINGYARTNNFSQQVEVQIGNHGVLRKTEANVEYKESFTPIADIIPGESYSIKGFVSGLGELREFEKDDGTSNMVSNIYVSDDTGRIRVALWGDHALLVDELDIETPIEIIDAYSKSGYEDIELSAGNRTRVTIK
;
A
#
# COMPACT_ATOMS: atom_id res chain seq x y z
N MET A 1 -11.72 -2.17 52.64
CA MET A 1 -11.25 -1.37 51.48
C MET A 1 -12.43 -0.49 51.09
N ASP A 2 -12.23 0.79 50.81
CA ASP A 2 -13.31 1.71 50.41
C ASP A 2 -13.92 1.21 49.08
N GLU A 3 -15.25 1.29 48.92
CA GLU A 3 -15.96 0.79 47.73
C GLU A 3 -15.49 1.52 46.45
N ILE A 4 -15.06 2.77 46.58
CA ILE A 4 -14.46 3.56 45.50
C ILE A 4 -13.10 2.99 45.09
N THR A 5 -12.28 2.56 46.05
CA THR A 5 -10.98 1.93 45.78
C THR A 5 -11.14 0.60 45.06
N GLU A 6 -12.22 -0.14 45.35
CA GLU A 6 -12.52 -1.39 44.66
C GLU A 6 -12.90 -1.17 43.18
N ILE A 7 -13.68 -0.12 42.89
CA ILE A 7 -13.98 0.32 41.51
C ILE A 7 -12.70 0.86 40.83
N TYR A 8 -11.88 1.64 41.53
CA TYR A 8 -10.61 2.14 41.03
C TYR A 8 -9.66 1.02 40.62
N ASN A 9 -9.54 -0.02 41.47
CA ASN A 9 -8.66 -1.16 41.19
C ASN A 9 -9.08 -1.91 39.91
N LYS A 10 -10.37 -1.91 39.55
CA LYS A 10 -10.87 -2.46 38.28
C LYS A 10 -10.43 -1.65 37.05
N LEU A 11 -9.95 -0.41 37.22
CA LEU A 11 -9.46 0.43 36.12
C LEU A 11 -8.08 0.04 35.60
N GLY A 12 -7.35 -0.86 36.27
CA GLY A 12 -6.08 -1.39 35.76
C GLY A 12 -5.02 -0.33 35.43
N GLY A 13 -5.06 0.83 36.08
CA GLY A 13 -4.10 1.92 35.87
C GLY A 13 -4.41 2.86 34.69
N ILE A 14 -5.63 2.88 34.15
CA ILE A 14 -6.07 3.84 33.11
C ILE A 14 -5.88 5.30 33.56
N ILE A 15 -5.93 5.55 34.88
CA ILE A 15 -5.83 6.86 35.50
C ILE A 15 -5.21 6.74 36.91
N SER A 16 -4.64 7.83 37.43
CA SER A 16 -4.19 7.90 38.82
C SER A 16 -5.38 7.83 39.79
N GLU A 17 -5.17 7.32 41.02
CA GLU A 17 -6.24 7.27 42.02
C GLU A 17 -6.76 8.67 42.35
N ASP A 18 -5.86 9.64 42.44
CA ASP A 18 -6.19 11.04 42.73
C ASP A 18 -7.07 11.66 41.62
N ASP A 19 -6.71 11.45 40.35
CA ASP A 19 -7.51 11.98 39.24
C ASP A 19 -8.85 11.23 39.08
N PHE A 20 -8.89 9.93 39.42
CA PHE A 20 -10.14 9.19 39.46
C PHE A 20 -11.08 9.77 40.52
N ARG A 21 -10.61 9.94 41.75
CA ARG A 21 -11.40 10.52 42.85
C ARG A 21 -11.90 11.91 42.52
N LYS A 22 -11.04 12.77 41.96
CA LYS A 22 -11.43 14.11 41.52
C LYS A 22 -12.59 14.08 40.50
N ARG A 23 -12.57 13.15 39.55
CA ARG A 23 -13.66 13.00 38.57
C ARG A 23 -14.94 12.45 39.18
N VAL A 24 -14.83 11.58 40.17
CA VAL A 24 -16.01 11.11 40.93
C VAL A 24 -16.68 12.29 41.61
N ASP A 25 -15.91 13.15 42.28
CA ASP A 25 -16.43 14.35 42.94
C ASP A 25 -17.08 15.32 41.93
N GLU A 26 -16.40 15.64 40.83
CA GLU A 26 -16.94 16.49 39.76
C GLU A 26 -18.27 15.92 39.19
N LYS A 27 -18.39 14.60 39.07
CA LYS A 27 -19.60 13.94 38.56
C LYS A 27 -20.75 14.02 39.58
N VAL A 28 -20.47 13.87 40.87
CA VAL A 28 -21.47 14.05 41.94
C VAL A 28 -22.02 15.48 41.92
N ASP A 29 -21.13 16.47 41.77
CA ASP A 29 -21.50 17.89 41.70
C ASP A 29 -22.36 18.20 40.46
N GLN A 30 -21.98 17.67 39.29
CA GLN A 30 -22.75 17.83 38.05
C GLN A 30 -24.16 17.27 38.16
N MET A 31 -24.34 16.17 38.90
CA MET A 31 -25.66 15.58 39.12
C MET A 31 -26.43 16.23 40.27
N SER A 32 -25.94 17.36 40.81
CA SER A 32 -26.61 18.14 41.85
C SER A 32 -27.03 17.29 43.07
N GLY A 33 -26.22 16.28 43.42
CA GLY A 33 -26.49 15.38 44.55
C GLY A 33 -27.58 14.32 44.30
N LEU A 34 -28.05 14.14 43.05
CA LEU A 34 -28.98 13.06 42.68
C LEU A 34 -28.30 11.68 42.55
N CYS A 35 -26.98 11.63 42.68
CA CYS A 35 -26.14 10.46 42.46
C CYS A 35 -25.20 10.30 43.66
N ASP A 36 -25.12 9.09 44.22
CA ASP A 36 -24.17 8.78 45.29
C ASP A 36 -22.74 8.60 44.73
N MET A 37 -21.72 8.71 45.60
CA MET A 37 -20.32 8.59 45.17
C MET A 37 -20.03 7.26 44.46
N LYS A 38 -20.72 6.18 44.84
CA LYS A 38 -20.55 4.87 44.23
C LYS A 38 -21.04 4.86 42.79
N THR A 39 -22.23 5.39 42.54
CA THR A 39 -22.84 5.48 41.22
C THR A 39 -22.05 6.46 40.36
N ALA A 40 -21.57 7.57 40.93
CA ALA A 40 -20.66 8.47 40.25
C ALA A 40 -19.33 7.79 39.88
N ALA A 41 -18.76 6.97 40.79
CA ALA A 41 -17.57 6.16 40.52
C ALA A 41 -17.80 5.12 39.42
N MET A 42 -18.97 4.46 39.40
CA MET A 42 -19.36 3.53 38.33
C MET A 42 -19.56 4.24 36.99
N LEU A 43 -20.13 5.45 36.99
CA LEU A 43 -20.30 6.25 35.78
C LEU A 43 -18.97 6.78 35.26
N VAL A 44 -18.07 7.21 36.14
CA VAL A 44 -16.70 7.60 35.76
C VAL A 44 -15.93 6.38 35.26
N ALA A 45 -16.08 5.23 35.90
CA ALA A 45 -15.50 3.97 35.41
C ALA A 45 -16.06 3.60 34.03
N HIS A 46 -17.37 3.70 33.83
CA HIS A 46 -18.02 3.50 32.54
C HIS A 46 -17.52 4.47 31.47
N ASP A 47 -17.38 5.76 31.79
CA ASP A 47 -16.82 6.79 30.89
C ASP A 47 -15.34 6.52 30.56
N LEU A 48 -14.61 5.88 31.49
CA LEU A 48 -13.25 5.36 31.29
C LEU A 48 -13.23 3.99 30.58
N GLY A 49 -14.39 3.48 30.16
CA GLY A 49 -14.55 2.23 29.43
C GLY A 49 -14.55 0.98 30.31
N VAL A 50 -14.72 1.11 31.63
CA VAL A 50 -14.77 0.00 32.59
C VAL A 50 -16.19 -0.19 33.08
N THR A 51 -16.91 -1.07 32.39
CA THR A 51 -18.16 -1.67 32.86
C THR A 51 -17.86 -2.94 33.68
N ASP A 52 -18.80 -3.41 34.52
CA ASP A 52 -18.66 -4.64 35.32
C ASP A 52 -18.48 -5.93 34.48
N THR A 53 -18.50 -5.82 33.16
CA THR A 53 -17.94 -6.81 32.25
C THR A 53 -16.43 -6.57 32.15
N VAL A 54 -15.64 -7.56 32.56
CA VAL A 54 -14.29 -7.80 32.03
C VAL A 54 -14.26 -7.28 30.59
N LYS A 55 -13.39 -6.32 30.25
CA LYS A 55 -13.27 -5.84 28.86
C LYS A 55 -12.95 -7.06 28.01
N ASP A 56 -13.97 -7.67 27.43
CA ASP A 56 -13.79 -8.77 26.51
C ASP A 56 -12.96 -8.21 25.38
N ILE A 57 -11.70 -8.68 25.28
CA ILE A 57 -10.84 -8.36 24.16
C ILE A 57 -11.54 -8.96 22.94
N ILE A 58 -12.15 -8.09 22.13
CA ILE A 58 -12.85 -8.52 20.92
C ILE A 58 -11.86 -8.57 19.74
N LYS A 59 -12.26 -9.32 18.71
CA LYS A 59 -11.50 -9.39 17.45
C LYS A 59 -11.90 -8.25 16.53
N ILE A 60 -10.97 -7.80 15.69
CA ILE A 60 -11.18 -6.66 14.80
C ILE A 60 -12.40 -6.85 13.90
N LYS A 61 -12.62 -8.06 13.36
CA LYS A 61 -13.78 -8.35 12.51
C LYS A 61 -15.14 -8.09 13.18
N ASP A 62 -15.19 -8.14 14.51
CA ASP A 62 -16.42 -8.02 15.29
C ASP A 62 -16.67 -6.56 15.73
N ILE A 63 -15.74 -5.65 15.39
CA ILE A 63 -15.87 -4.21 15.68
C ILE A 63 -16.80 -3.57 14.63
N THR A 64 -17.92 -3.04 15.10
CA THR A 64 -18.81 -2.17 14.31
C THR A 64 -18.91 -0.78 14.94
N ALA A 65 -19.34 0.21 14.16
CA ALA A 65 -19.52 1.58 14.67
C ALA A 65 -20.58 1.69 15.79
N GLU A 66 -21.49 0.72 15.91
CA GLU A 66 -22.56 0.71 16.90
C GLU A 66 -22.11 0.23 18.29
N ILE A 67 -21.01 -0.53 18.37
CA ILE A 67 -20.49 -1.05 19.64
C ILE A 67 -19.98 0.08 20.55
N GLY A 68 -19.52 1.20 19.99
CA GLY A 68 -18.96 2.30 20.76
C GLY A 68 -17.62 1.95 21.38
N ASN A 69 -17.51 1.89 22.71
CA ASN A 69 -16.24 1.62 23.38
C ASN A 69 -15.78 0.17 23.18
N VAL A 70 -14.58 -0.01 22.65
CA VAL A 70 -13.98 -1.32 22.37
C VAL A 70 -12.61 -1.48 23.02
N SER A 71 -12.25 -2.73 23.32
CA SER A 71 -10.91 -3.12 23.72
C SER A 71 -10.45 -4.30 22.88
N PHE A 72 -9.25 -4.23 22.31
CA PHE A 72 -8.70 -5.29 21.48
C PHE A 72 -7.17 -5.24 21.49
N VAL A 73 -6.53 -6.31 21.02
CA VAL A 73 -5.09 -6.36 20.80
C VAL A 73 -4.82 -6.43 19.30
N ALA A 74 -3.89 -5.62 18.81
CA ALA A 74 -3.54 -5.62 17.40
C ALA A 74 -2.06 -5.26 17.18
N LYS A 75 -1.51 -5.69 16.05
CA LYS A 75 -0.16 -5.33 15.61
C LYS A 75 -0.22 -4.12 14.69
N VAL A 76 0.70 -3.18 14.85
CA VAL A 76 0.83 -2.00 13.98
C VAL A 76 1.32 -2.41 12.61
N THR A 77 0.56 -2.08 11.57
CA THR A 77 0.85 -2.46 10.18
C THR A 77 1.33 -1.29 9.33
N SER A 78 0.90 -0.06 9.66
CA SER A 78 1.34 1.15 8.97
C SER A 78 1.07 2.39 9.84
N ILE A 79 1.94 3.39 9.74
CA ILE A 79 1.79 4.68 10.43
C ILE A 79 1.81 5.79 9.37
N LEU A 80 0.92 6.78 9.51
CA LEU A 80 0.90 7.98 8.67
C LEU A 80 1.44 9.17 9.43
N ASP A 81 2.02 10.10 8.67
CA ASP A 81 2.47 11.39 9.21
C ASP A 81 1.33 12.16 9.86
N VAL A 82 1.67 12.81 10.97
CA VAL A 82 0.74 13.67 11.70
C VAL A 82 0.45 14.91 10.88
N ARG A 83 -0.85 15.14 10.62
CA ARG A 83 -1.33 16.33 9.92
C ARG A 83 -1.75 17.39 10.91
N GLU A 84 -1.40 18.64 10.63
CA GLU A 84 -1.80 19.80 11.41
C GLU A 84 -2.85 20.62 10.65
N PHE A 85 -3.80 21.20 11.38
CA PHE A 85 -4.86 22.03 10.80
C PHE A 85 -5.27 23.14 11.75
N ASN A 86 -5.75 24.25 11.21
CA ASN A 86 -6.29 25.35 12.01
C ASN A 86 -7.73 25.05 12.43
N ARG A 87 -8.02 25.18 13.72
CA ARG A 87 -9.39 25.12 14.24
C ARG A 87 -10.09 26.46 14.12
N ASN A 88 -11.41 26.42 14.20
CA ASN A 88 -12.26 27.62 14.20
C ASN A 88 -11.96 28.55 15.39
N ASP A 89 -11.41 28.01 16.49
CA ASP A 89 -11.02 28.77 17.69
C ASP A 89 -9.60 29.37 17.59
N GLY A 90 -8.92 29.19 16.45
CA GLY A 90 -7.56 29.69 16.21
C GLY A 90 -6.44 28.81 16.77
N THR A 91 -6.77 27.71 17.46
CA THR A 91 -5.75 26.74 17.90
C THR A 91 -5.36 25.79 16.76
N ILE A 92 -4.16 25.21 16.85
CA ILE A 92 -3.70 24.20 15.88
C ILE A 92 -4.14 22.83 16.41
N GLY A 93 -4.98 22.15 15.64
CA GLY A 93 -5.34 20.75 15.87
C GLY A 93 -4.36 19.83 15.15
N ARG A 94 -4.16 18.63 15.71
CA ARG A 94 -3.31 17.60 15.10
C ARG A 94 -4.07 16.29 14.96
N VAL A 95 -3.83 15.57 13.88
CA VAL A 95 -4.40 14.23 13.66
C VAL A 95 -3.34 13.28 13.11
N GLY A 96 -3.15 12.18 13.84
CA GLY A 96 -2.33 11.05 13.45
C GLY A 96 -3.21 9.87 13.06
N THR A 97 -2.70 8.99 12.19
CA THR A 97 -3.42 7.79 11.78
C THR A 97 -2.48 6.59 11.84
N VAL A 98 -2.93 5.53 12.51
CA VAL A 98 -2.21 4.26 12.63
C VAL A 98 -3.13 3.15 12.15
N LYS A 99 -2.67 2.27 11.27
CA LYS A 99 -3.41 1.06 10.91
C LYS A 99 -2.87 -0.11 11.72
N VAL A 100 -3.79 -0.88 12.31
CA VAL A 100 -3.48 -2.04 13.13
C VAL A 100 -4.27 -3.24 12.62
N ALA A 101 -3.77 -4.44 12.87
CA ALA A 101 -4.41 -5.67 12.42
C ALA A 101 -4.18 -6.85 13.38
N ASP A 102 -5.09 -7.81 13.32
CA ASP A 102 -5.04 -9.10 14.02
C ASP A 102 -5.29 -10.23 13.00
N GLU A 103 -5.57 -11.45 13.46
CA GLU A 103 -5.80 -12.59 12.57
C GLU A 103 -7.16 -12.51 11.84
N THR A 104 -8.03 -11.58 12.25
CA THR A 104 -9.41 -11.46 11.77
C THR A 104 -9.62 -10.28 10.84
N GLY A 105 -8.75 -9.27 10.87
CA GLY A 105 -8.85 -8.12 9.98
C GLY A 105 -7.90 -6.99 10.34
N SER A 106 -8.17 -5.82 9.76
CA SER A 106 -7.43 -4.59 10.02
C SER A 106 -8.37 -3.43 10.25
N ILE A 107 -7.98 -2.49 11.12
CA ILE A 107 -8.76 -1.30 11.42
C ILE A 107 -7.86 -0.08 11.58
N LYS A 108 -8.43 1.09 11.33
CA LYS A 108 -7.74 2.37 11.44
C LYS A 108 -7.95 2.98 12.83
N LEU A 109 -6.86 3.40 13.45
CA LEU A 109 -6.83 4.24 14.65
C LEU A 109 -6.66 5.70 14.24
N THR A 110 -7.51 6.58 14.78
CA THR A 110 -7.40 8.03 14.63
C THR A 110 -6.96 8.63 15.97
N LEU A 111 -5.78 9.25 15.98
CA LEU A 111 -5.16 9.88 17.15
C LEU A 111 -5.28 11.40 17.05
N TRP A 112 -5.86 12.04 18.06
CA TRP A 112 -6.05 13.49 18.08
C TRP A 112 -5.08 14.18 19.04
N ASP A 113 -4.59 15.35 18.64
CA ASP A 113 -3.78 16.26 19.45
C ASP A 113 -2.57 15.57 20.08
N ASP A 114 -2.46 15.58 21.41
CA ASP A 114 -1.32 15.03 22.15
C ASP A 114 -1.17 13.52 21.96
N ARG A 115 -2.24 12.82 21.56
CA ARG A 115 -2.15 11.39 21.20
C ARG A 115 -1.43 11.18 19.88
N ALA A 116 -1.39 12.17 18.99
CA ALA A 116 -0.63 12.07 17.75
C ALA A 116 0.88 12.21 17.99
N ASP A 117 1.32 12.73 19.14
CA ASP A 117 2.74 12.91 19.44
C ASP A 117 3.49 11.58 19.56
N ILE A 118 2.81 10.50 19.95
CA ILE A 118 3.40 9.15 20.00
C ILE A 118 3.94 8.68 18.64
N ILE A 119 3.44 9.25 17.54
CA ILE A 119 3.95 9.00 16.18
C ILE A 119 5.20 9.84 15.93
N LYS A 120 5.19 11.12 16.33
CA LYS A 120 6.30 12.05 16.08
C LYS A 120 7.54 11.70 16.91
N ASP A 121 7.34 11.22 18.14
CA ASP A 121 8.42 10.87 19.06
C ASP A 121 8.95 9.44 18.87
N GLY A 122 8.33 8.64 18.00
CA GLY A 122 8.71 7.26 17.73
C GLY A 122 8.28 6.26 18.82
N SER A 123 7.36 6.64 19.72
CA SER A 123 6.83 5.72 20.75
C SER A 123 5.97 4.60 20.19
N VAL A 124 5.55 4.70 18.92
CA VAL A 124 4.89 3.62 18.19
C VAL A 124 5.59 3.38 16.86
N GLU A 125 5.94 2.12 16.59
CA GLU A 125 6.59 1.71 15.36
C GLU A 125 5.80 0.62 14.62
N VAL A 126 6.04 0.49 13.32
CA VAL A 126 5.47 -0.62 12.53
C VAL A 126 6.02 -1.94 13.06
N GLY A 127 5.11 -2.86 13.41
CA GLY A 127 5.45 -4.13 14.02
C GLY A 127 5.15 -4.23 15.51
N ASP A 128 4.91 -3.10 16.19
CA ASP A 128 4.54 -3.10 17.61
C ASP A 128 3.23 -3.83 17.85
N SER A 129 3.17 -4.58 18.95
CA SER A 129 1.92 -5.20 19.42
C SER A 129 1.33 -4.32 20.52
N LEU A 130 0.08 -3.91 20.32
CA LEU A 130 -0.59 -2.94 21.17
C LEU A 130 -1.89 -3.51 21.72
N GLU A 131 -2.12 -3.25 23.00
CA GLU A 131 -3.45 -3.30 23.60
C GLU A 131 -4.09 -1.91 23.48
N ILE A 132 -5.28 -1.89 22.88
CA ILE A 132 -5.95 -0.67 22.45
C ILE A 132 -7.33 -0.60 23.09
N THR A 133 -7.66 0.54 23.68
CA THR A 133 -9.03 0.94 24.00
C THR A 133 -9.38 2.20 23.24
N GLY A 134 -10.55 2.23 22.61
CA GLY A 134 -11.03 3.42 21.92
C GLY A 134 -12.51 3.36 21.60
N TYR A 135 -13.01 4.38 20.92
CA TYR A 135 -14.40 4.48 20.51
C TYR A 135 -14.54 4.17 19.02
N ALA A 136 -15.23 3.08 18.69
CA ALA A 136 -15.59 2.72 17.32
C ALA A 136 -16.63 3.70 16.78
N LYS A 137 -16.41 4.18 15.56
CA LYS A 137 -17.33 5.07 14.84
C LYS A 137 -17.24 4.85 13.34
N ASP A 138 -18.21 5.37 12.60
CA ASP A 138 -18.11 5.41 11.15
C ASP A 138 -17.08 6.44 10.69
N GLY A 139 -16.18 5.98 9.83
CA GLY A 139 -15.22 6.79 9.09
C GLY A 139 -15.56 6.82 7.60
N TYR A 140 -14.79 7.61 6.84
CA TYR A 140 -14.97 7.75 5.39
C TYR A 140 -14.82 6.42 4.62
N SER A 141 -13.99 5.52 5.13
CA SER A 141 -13.62 4.24 4.51
C SER A 141 -14.12 3.03 5.30
N GLY A 142 -15.19 3.20 6.09
CA GLY A 142 -15.70 2.19 7.01
C GLY A 142 -15.37 2.49 8.48
N THR A 143 -15.59 1.51 9.35
CA THR A 143 -15.42 1.65 10.81
C THR A 143 -13.97 2.00 11.18
N GLU A 144 -13.79 3.00 12.04
CA GLU A 144 -12.51 3.43 12.58
C GLU A 144 -12.58 3.56 14.11
N ILE A 145 -11.43 3.47 14.78
CA ILE A 145 -11.32 3.65 16.23
C ILE A 145 -10.75 5.03 16.53
N ASN A 146 -11.53 5.84 17.22
CA ASN A 146 -11.06 7.10 17.77
C ASN A 146 -10.40 6.87 19.14
N ILE A 147 -9.11 7.20 19.24
CA ILE A 147 -8.37 7.18 20.51
C ILE A 147 -8.48 8.57 21.14
N GLY A 148 -9.64 8.82 21.77
CA GLY A 148 -9.93 10.06 22.46
C GLY A 148 -9.24 10.17 23.83
N LYS A 149 -9.69 11.12 24.66
CA LYS A 149 -9.14 11.39 26.00
C LYS A 149 -9.02 10.15 26.89
N TYR A 150 -9.97 9.21 26.76
CA TYR A 150 -10.04 7.99 27.56
C TYR A 150 -9.57 6.73 26.79
N GLY A 151 -9.13 6.91 25.55
CA GLY A 151 -8.49 5.83 24.80
C GLY A 151 -7.13 5.49 25.38
N LEU A 152 -6.77 4.22 25.28
CA LEU A 152 -5.49 3.67 25.74
C LEU A 152 -4.78 3.02 24.55
N MET A 153 -3.48 3.25 24.43
CA MET A 153 -2.58 2.44 23.62
C MET A 153 -1.40 2.05 24.51
N ARG A 154 -1.20 0.75 24.68
CA ARG A 154 -0.14 0.21 25.53
C ARG A 154 0.58 -0.91 24.80
N GLN A 155 1.92 -0.87 24.74
CA GLN A 155 2.70 -1.98 24.23
C GLN A 155 2.43 -3.25 25.04
N THR A 156 2.40 -4.38 24.34
CA THR A 156 2.21 -5.70 24.93
C THR A 156 3.15 -6.70 24.29
N ASP A 157 3.64 -7.65 25.08
CA ASP A 157 4.49 -8.74 24.60
C ASP A 157 3.67 -9.88 23.95
N GLN A 158 2.34 -9.72 23.86
CA GLN A 158 1.49 -10.69 23.20
C GLN A 158 1.89 -10.83 21.72
N LYS A 159 2.18 -12.06 21.31
CA LYS A 159 2.43 -12.37 19.90
C LYS A 159 1.10 -12.37 19.16
N ILE A 160 0.88 -11.33 18.37
CA ILE A 160 -0.33 -11.17 17.55
C ILE A 160 -0.01 -11.64 16.14
N GLU A 161 -0.71 -12.68 15.69
CA GLU A 161 -0.69 -13.08 14.28
C GLU A 161 -1.52 -12.08 13.48
N VAL A 162 -0.99 -11.64 12.35
CA VAL A 162 -1.73 -10.75 11.45
C VAL A 162 -2.07 -11.52 10.20
N ASN A 163 -3.35 -11.54 9.86
CA ASN A 163 -3.79 -12.18 8.63
C ASN A 163 -3.68 -11.21 7.44
N MET A 164 -2.45 -10.98 6.98
CA MET A 164 -2.18 -10.27 5.72
C MET A 164 -2.07 -11.27 4.58
N GLN A 165 -3.15 -12.00 4.26
CA GLN A 165 -3.06 -12.92 3.10
C GLN A 165 -2.73 -12.13 1.85
N SER A 166 -1.63 -12.51 1.20
CA SER A 166 -1.30 -12.00 -0.12
C SER A 166 -2.33 -12.51 -1.12
N GLN A 167 -2.89 -11.60 -1.89
CA GLN A 167 -3.70 -11.90 -3.06
C GLN A 167 -2.79 -12.28 -4.23
N LYS A 168 -3.34 -12.97 -5.22
CA LYS A 168 -2.67 -13.19 -6.50
C LYS A 168 -2.77 -11.97 -7.39
N ILE A 169 -1.72 -11.68 -8.14
CA ILE A 169 -1.67 -10.51 -9.02
C ILE A 169 -2.79 -10.55 -10.06
N ALA A 170 -3.12 -11.71 -10.62
CA ALA A 170 -4.19 -11.86 -11.61
C ALA A 170 -5.60 -11.55 -11.05
N ASP A 171 -5.79 -11.61 -9.74
CA ASP A 171 -7.09 -11.34 -9.10
C ASP A 171 -7.33 -9.85 -8.84
N ILE A 172 -6.32 -9.01 -9.04
CA ILE A 172 -6.39 -7.57 -8.76
C ILE A 172 -7.23 -6.86 -9.83
N LYS A 173 -8.25 -6.13 -9.37
CA LYS A 173 -9.21 -5.41 -10.22
C LYS A 173 -9.31 -3.95 -9.81
N ASP A 174 -9.71 -3.12 -10.77
CA ASP A 174 -10.00 -1.70 -10.55
C ASP A 174 -10.90 -1.48 -9.32
N GLY A 175 -10.54 -0.50 -8.50
CA GLY A 175 -11.31 -0.11 -7.31
C GLY A 175 -11.05 -0.96 -6.06
N MET A 176 -10.28 -2.04 -6.13
CA MET A 176 -9.87 -2.78 -4.93
C MET A 176 -8.98 -1.92 -4.02
N SER A 177 -9.20 -1.99 -2.71
CA SER A 177 -8.38 -1.36 -1.67
C SER A 177 -7.80 -2.42 -0.72
N ASP A 178 -6.90 -2.00 0.16
CA ASP A 178 -6.28 -2.86 1.18
C ASP A 178 -5.60 -4.10 0.58
N ILE A 179 -5.05 -3.93 -0.63
CA ILE A 179 -4.42 -4.97 -1.41
C ILE A 179 -3.08 -5.31 -0.77
N ASN A 180 -2.90 -6.60 -0.47
CA ASN A 180 -1.60 -7.15 -0.09
C ASN A 180 -1.15 -8.09 -1.21
N ILE A 181 0.02 -7.85 -1.79
CA ILE A 181 0.59 -8.72 -2.83
C ILE A 181 2.08 -8.93 -2.60
N SER A 182 2.54 -10.15 -2.80
CA SER A 182 3.95 -10.51 -2.84
C SER A 182 4.35 -10.81 -4.28
N GLY A 183 5.49 -10.28 -4.71
CA GLY A 183 5.95 -10.39 -6.08
C GLY A 183 7.47 -10.38 -6.16
N LYS A 184 8.01 -11.02 -7.18
CA LYS A 184 9.40 -10.88 -7.59
C LYS A 184 9.57 -9.56 -8.35
N LEU A 185 10.57 -8.76 -8.01
CA LEU A 185 10.83 -7.47 -8.64
C LEU A 185 11.44 -7.67 -10.04
N LEU A 186 10.72 -7.24 -11.07
CA LEU A 186 11.06 -7.46 -12.48
C LEU A 186 11.65 -6.24 -13.17
N ASP A 187 11.29 -5.04 -12.71
CA ASP A 187 11.74 -3.76 -13.27
C ASP A 187 11.62 -2.63 -12.24
N ILE A 188 12.51 -1.65 -12.33
CA ILE A 188 12.50 -0.41 -11.54
C ILE A 188 12.70 0.75 -12.52
N SER A 189 11.70 1.62 -12.64
CA SER A 189 11.79 2.78 -13.53
C SER A 189 12.60 3.91 -12.90
N ASP A 190 13.06 4.86 -13.71
CA ASP A 190 13.62 6.11 -13.21
C ASP A 190 12.62 6.93 -12.38
N VAL A 191 13.15 7.73 -11.45
CA VAL A 191 12.37 8.70 -10.68
C VAL A 191 12.02 9.88 -11.58
N ARG A 192 10.72 10.16 -11.73
CA ARG A 192 10.23 11.36 -12.40
C ARG A 192 9.89 12.43 -11.37
N ASN A 193 10.48 13.61 -11.55
CA ASN A 193 10.18 14.80 -10.75
C ASN A 193 9.18 15.70 -11.49
N PHE A 194 8.28 16.34 -10.74
CA PHE A 194 7.30 17.29 -11.29
C PHE A 194 6.90 18.35 -10.23
N GLN A 195 6.19 19.39 -10.65
CA GLN A 195 5.64 20.40 -9.75
C GLN A 195 4.15 20.13 -9.50
N LYS A 196 3.74 20.04 -8.24
CA LYS A 196 2.34 19.87 -7.82
C LYS A 196 1.57 21.18 -7.99
N LYS A 197 0.23 21.09 -7.98
CA LYS A 197 -0.67 22.26 -8.13
C LYS A 197 -0.49 23.30 -7.03
N ASP A 198 -0.07 22.88 -5.84
CA ASP A 198 0.23 23.74 -4.69
C ASP A 198 1.64 24.36 -4.75
N GLY A 199 2.40 24.09 -5.82
CA GLY A 199 3.76 24.59 -6.04
C GLY A 199 4.86 23.71 -5.45
N ASN A 200 4.52 22.73 -4.61
CA ASN A 200 5.50 21.82 -4.00
C ASN A 200 6.08 20.83 -5.03
N PRO A 201 7.33 20.37 -4.87
CA PRO A 201 7.87 19.30 -5.70
C PRO A 201 7.14 17.98 -5.43
N GLY A 202 6.97 17.18 -6.47
CA GLY A 202 6.44 15.83 -6.40
C GLY A 202 7.36 14.84 -7.11
N ARG A 203 7.38 13.59 -6.61
CA ARG A 203 8.13 12.49 -7.19
C ARG A 203 7.20 11.34 -7.51
N VAL A 204 7.47 10.65 -8.61
CA VAL A 204 6.78 9.40 -8.97
C VAL A 204 7.76 8.41 -9.58
N MET A 205 7.61 7.15 -9.22
CA MET A 205 8.36 6.02 -9.76
C MET A 205 7.41 4.84 -9.94
N ASN A 206 7.72 3.97 -10.90
CA ASN A 206 7.02 2.71 -11.06
C ASN A 206 7.99 1.55 -10.87
N ILE A 207 7.48 0.47 -10.29
CA ILE A 207 8.13 -0.84 -10.35
C ILE A 207 7.20 -1.83 -11.04
N LEU A 208 7.76 -2.90 -11.56
CA LEU A 208 7.02 -4.05 -12.08
C LEU A 208 7.32 -5.24 -11.18
N ILE A 209 6.29 -5.86 -10.62
CA ILE A 209 6.43 -7.09 -9.85
C ILE A 209 5.63 -8.20 -10.50
N GLY A 210 6.06 -9.45 -10.32
CA GLY A 210 5.34 -10.62 -10.82
C GLY A 210 5.30 -11.78 -9.85
N ASP A 211 4.26 -12.59 -9.96
CA ASP A 211 4.05 -13.86 -9.26
C ASP A 211 3.73 -14.95 -10.29
N GLU A 212 3.35 -16.14 -9.85
CA GLU A 212 3.04 -17.23 -10.78
C GLU A 212 1.78 -16.99 -11.63
N THR A 213 0.98 -15.97 -11.29
CA THR A 213 -0.30 -15.66 -11.94
C THR A 213 -0.20 -14.50 -12.93
N GLY A 214 0.84 -13.67 -12.83
CA GLY A 214 1.07 -12.57 -13.76
C GLY A 214 2.03 -11.52 -13.22
N LYS A 215 1.98 -10.33 -13.81
CA LYS A 215 2.77 -9.17 -13.42
C LYS A 215 1.90 -7.92 -13.35
N ILE A 216 2.23 -7.01 -12.44
CA ILE A 216 1.50 -5.76 -12.26
C ILE A 216 2.44 -4.60 -11.98
N ARG A 217 2.09 -3.45 -12.56
CA ARG A 217 2.77 -2.18 -12.28
C ARG A 217 2.35 -1.68 -10.92
N VAL A 218 3.33 -1.19 -10.16
CA VAL A 218 3.13 -0.59 -8.85
C VAL A 218 3.69 0.82 -8.87
N THR A 219 2.86 1.81 -8.56
CA THR A 219 3.21 3.24 -8.58
C THR A 219 3.50 3.73 -7.17
N LEU A 220 4.68 4.33 -6.99
CA LEU A 220 5.14 4.96 -5.75
C LEU A 220 5.19 6.48 -5.91
N TRP A 221 4.72 7.19 -4.90
CA TRP A 221 4.69 8.66 -4.87
C TRP A 221 5.58 9.20 -3.76
N ASP A 222 6.19 10.35 -4.01
CA ASP A 222 6.89 11.18 -3.03
C ASP A 222 7.90 10.37 -2.18
N GLU A 223 7.76 10.36 -0.85
CA GLU A 223 8.66 9.64 0.07
C GLU A 223 8.65 8.12 -0.12
N LYS A 224 7.56 7.56 -0.67
CA LYS A 224 7.48 6.12 -0.92
C LYS A 224 8.48 5.70 -2.00
N VAL A 225 8.90 6.61 -2.88
CA VAL A 225 9.96 6.32 -3.86
C VAL A 225 11.24 5.86 -3.17
N ASP A 226 11.55 6.39 -1.99
CA ASP A 226 12.79 6.07 -1.27
C ASP A 226 12.84 4.62 -0.77
N SER A 227 11.68 3.95 -0.64
CA SER A 227 11.61 2.51 -0.32
C SER A 227 12.22 1.61 -1.39
N THR A 228 12.43 2.12 -2.61
CA THR A 228 13.06 1.37 -3.71
C THR A 228 14.58 1.39 -3.68
N THR A 229 15.21 2.30 -2.91
CA THR A 229 16.66 2.57 -2.94
C THR A 229 17.51 1.35 -2.59
N SER A 230 16.97 0.42 -1.79
CA SER A 230 17.67 -0.79 -1.35
C SER A 230 17.28 -2.05 -2.14
N LEU A 231 16.39 -1.91 -3.12
CA LEU A 231 15.87 -3.02 -3.92
C LEU A 231 16.74 -3.25 -5.16
N ASN A 232 16.88 -4.52 -5.53
CA ASN A 232 17.50 -4.95 -6.76
C ASN A 232 16.51 -5.81 -7.54
N LEU A 233 16.72 -5.89 -8.86
CA LEU A 233 16.00 -6.87 -9.67
C LEU A 233 16.13 -8.27 -9.08
N ASP A 234 15.07 -9.06 -9.24
CA ASP A 234 14.88 -10.39 -8.68
C ASP A 234 14.63 -10.47 -7.16
N ASP A 235 14.70 -9.36 -6.41
CA ASP A 235 14.30 -9.37 -4.99
C ASP A 235 12.81 -9.77 -4.84
N ALA A 236 12.51 -10.54 -3.80
CA ALA A 236 11.13 -10.75 -3.36
C ALA A 236 10.67 -9.54 -2.54
N VAL A 237 9.56 -8.93 -2.97
CA VAL A 237 8.99 -7.76 -2.32
C VAL A 237 7.53 -8.00 -1.95
N GLU A 238 7.09 -7.32 -0.92
CA GLU A 238 5.71 -7.32 -0.45
C GLU A 238 5.16 -5.89 -0.45
N ILE A 239 3.97 -5.75 -1.01
CA ILE A 239 3.16 -4.54 -0.95
C ILE A 239 2.03 -4.80 0.04
N ILE A 240 1.87 -3.89 0.98
CA ILE A 240 0.83 -3.94 1.99
C ILE A 240 -0.05 -2.70 1.83
N ASN A 241 -1.37 -2.87 1.90
CA ASN A 241 -2.37 -1.81 1.79
C ASN A 241 -2.25 -0.96 0.51
N GLY A 242 -1.96 -1.60 -0.62
CA GLY A 242 -2.08 -0.98 -1.93
C GLY A 242 -3.55 -0.73 -2.32
N TYR A 243 -3.77 0.09 -3.33
CA TYR A 243 -5.08 0.21 -3.97
C TYR A 243 -4.95 0.12 -5.49
N ALA A 244 -5.89 -0.54 -6.13
CA ALA A 244 -5.89 -0.76 -7.56
C ALA A 244 -6.70 0.32 -8.27
N ARG A 245 -6.16 0.78 -9.39
CA ARG A 245 -6.88 1.68 -10.31
C ARG A 245 -6.50 1.43 -11.75
N THR A 246 -7.42 1.72 -12.63
CA THR A 246 -7.17 1.73 -14.06
C THR A 246 -6.37 2.98 -14.41
N ASN A 247 -5.28 2.79 -15.14
CA ASN A 247 -4.51 3.87 -15.69
C ASN A 247 -5.26 4.47 -16.90
N ASN A 248 -5.59 5.76 -16.86
CA ASN A 248 -6.36 6.44 -17.91
C ASN A 248 -5.67 6.46 -19.30
N PHE A 249 -4.36 6.24 -19.35
CA PHE A 249 -3.60 6.24 -20.61
C PHE A 249 -3.43 4.82 -21.15
N SER A 250 -2.96 3.89 -20.32
CA SER A 250 -2.71 2.51 -20.76
C SER A 250 -3.94 1.60 -20.65
N GLN A 251 -5.02 2.05 -20.01
CA GLN A 251 -6.23 1.25 -19.73
C GLN A 251 -5.95 -0.07 -18.99
N GLN A 252 -4.80 -0.17 -18.32
CA GLN A 252 -4.39 -1.33 -17.53
C GLN A 252 -4.61 -1.04 -16.05
N VAL A 253 -4.97 -2.08 -15.29
CA VAL A 253 -5.01 -2.01 -13.83
C VAL A 253 -3.58 -1.94 -13.29
N GLU A 254 -3.33 -0.98 -12.42
CA GLU A 254 -2.09 -0.82 -11.66
C GLU A 254 -2.39 -0.71 -10.16
N VAL A 255 -1.42 -1.08 -9.34
CA VAL A 255 -1.49 -0.86 -7.88
C VAL A 255 -0.78 0.44 -7.55
N GLN A 256 -1.35 1.26 -6.68
CA GLN A 256 -0.69 2.44 -6.15
C GLN A 256 -0.44 2.27 -4.65
N ILE A 257 0.75 2.67 -4.21
CA ILE A 257 1.09 2.72 -2.80
C ILE A 257 0.61 4.07 -2.26
N GLY A 258 -0.58 4.06 -1.65
CA GLY A 258 -1.14 5.25 -1.00
C GLY A 258 -0.46 5.57 0.33
N ASN A 259 -1.01 6.54 1.06
CA ASN A 259 -0.43 7.00 2.34
C ASN A 259 -0.24 5.86 3.37
N HIS A 260 -1.17 4.90 3.40
CA HIS A 260 -1.13 3.72 4.30
C HIS A 260 -0.38 2.54 3.69
N GLY A 261 0.05 2.67 2.44
CA GLY A 261 0.72 1.63 1.70
C GLY A 261 2.19 1.51 2.11
N VAL A 262 2.69 0.28 2.07
CA VAL A 262 4.09 -0.04 2.35
C VAL A 262 4.63 -0.94 1.25
N LEU A 263 5.85 -0.65 0.79
CA LEU A 263 6.69 -1.57 0.03
C LEU A 263 7.86 -1.98 0.91
N ARG A 264 8.14 -3.27 0.98
CA ARG A 264 9.32 -3.80 1.68
C ARG A 264 9.85 -5.06 1.01
N LYS A 265 11.11 -5.41 1.28
CA LYS A 265 11.61 -6.75 0.98
C LYS A 265 10.93 -7.79 1.87
N THR A 266 10.82 -9.00 1.35
CA THR A 266 10.33 -10.17 2.09
C THR A 266 11.24 -11.36 1.82
N GLU A 267 11.27 -12.31 2.76
CA GLU A 267 11.96 -13.60 2.60
C GLU A 267 11.04 -14.65 1.95
N ALA A 268 9.81 -14.27 1.58
CA ALA A 268 8.89 -15.17 0.90
C ALA A 268 9.50 -15.67 -0.42
N ASN A 269 9.42 -16.98 -0.66
CA ASN A 269 9.80 -17.55 -1.94
C ASN A 269 8.71 -17.24 -2.99
N VAL A 270 8.93 -16.21 -3.81
CA VAL A 270 8.02 -15.84 -4.90
C VAL A 270 8.68 -16.14 -6.24
N GLU A 271 8.04 -17.00 -7.03
CA GLU A 271 8.50 -17.34 -8.36
C GLU A 271 7.72 -16.54 -9.41
N TYR A 272 8.42 -16.05 -10.42
CA TYR A 272 7.84 -15.47 -11.63
C TYR A 272 8.50 -16.10 -12.85
N LYS A 273 7.68 -16.47 -13.82
CA LYS A 273 8.15 -16.95 -15.12
C LYS A 273 7.38 -16.22 -16.22
N GLU A 274 8.12 -15.60 -17.12
CA GLU A 274 7.54 -14.97 -18.30
C GLU A 274 6.89 -16.02 -19.21
N SER A 275 5.69 -15.72 -19.70
CA SER A 275 4.98 -16.57 -20.66
C SER A 275 5.27 -16.08 -22.07
N PHE A 276 5.93 -16.92 -22.88
CA PHE A 276 6.23 -16.60 -24.26
C PHE A 276 5.16 -17.19 -25.19
N THR A 277 4.64 -16.36 -26.09
CA THR A 277 3.65 -16.72 -27.09
C THR A 277 4.38 -17.20 -28.35
N PRO A 278 4.01 -18.36 -28.93
CA PRO A 278 4.53 -18.75 -30.23
C PRO A 278 4.20 -17.69 -31.28
N ILE A 279 5.15 -17.38 -32.16
CA ILE A 279 4.99 -16.31 -33.15
C ILE A 279 3.75 -16.53 -34.02
N ALA A 280 3.42 -17.78 -34.37
CA ALA A 280 2.26 -18.11 -35.18
C ALA A 280 0.90 -17.81 -34.52
N ASP A 281 0.86 -17.68 -33.19
CA ASP A 281 -0.38 -17.46 -32.42
C ASP A 281 -0.67 -15.97 -32.19
N ILE A 282 0.23 -15.08 -32.62
CA ILE A 282 0.10 -13.63 -32.42
C ILE A 282 -1.02 -13.07 -33.30
N ILE A 283 -1.94 -12.34 -32.68
CA ILE A 283 -2.99 -11.57 -33.37
C ILE A 283 -2.80 -10.07 -33.10
N PRO A 284 -3.32 -9.15 -33.95
CA PRO A 284 -3.18 -7.72 -33.71
C PRO A 284 -3.99 -7.22 -32.50
N GLY A 285 -3.49 -6.18 -31.84
CA GLY A 285 -4.25 -5.41 -30.85
C GLY A 285 -3.90 -5.72 -29.39
N GLU A 286 -3.02 -6.68 -29.13
CA GLU A 286 -2.59 -7.09 -27.79
C GLU A 286 -1.07 -7.01 -27.62
N SER A 287 -0.58 -7.13 -26.39
CA SER A 287 0.85 -7.23 -26.10
C SER A 287 1.25 -8.69 -25.92
N TYR A 288 2.37 -9.07 -26.53
CA TYR A 288 2.94 -10.41 -26.42
C TYR A 288 4.40 -10.36 -25.99
N SER A 289 4.79 -11.39 -25.24
CA SER A 289 6.19 -11.73 -25.03
C SER A 289 6.56 -12.86 -25.99
N ILE A 290 7.66 -12.73 -26.74
CA ILE A 290 8.19 -13.77 -27.62
C ILE A 290 9.63 -14.11 -27.27
N LYS A 291 10.03 -15.34 -27.57
CA LYS A 291 11.39 -15.83 -27.43
C LYS A 291 11.79 -16.55 -28.71
N GLY A 292 12.95 -16.18 -29.25
CA GLY A 292 13.43 -16.75 -30.51
C GLY A 292 14.86 -16.35 -30.77
N PHE A 293 15.22 -16.26 -32.04
CA PHE A 293 16.51 -15.76 -32.50
C PHE A 293 16.33 -14.71 -33.59
N VAL A 294 17.29 -13.80 -33.67
CA VAL A 294 17.35 -12.80 -34.74
C VAL A 294 17.59 -13.51 -36.07
N SER A 295 16.71 -13.28 -37.03
CA SER A 295 16.68 -13.90 -38.37
C SER A 295 16.75 -12.87 -39.49
N GLY A 296 16.94 -11.60 -39.14
CA GLY A 296 17.06 -10.49 -40.08
C GLY A 296 17.27 -9.18 -39.33
N LEU A 297 18.08 -8.31 -39.91
CA LEU A 297 18.38 -6.99 -39.39
C LEU A 297 18.00 -5.94 -40.43
N GLY A 298 17.41 -4.85 -39.96
CA GLY A 298 17.18 -3.64 -40.73
C GLY A 298 18.22 -2.58 -40.39
N GLU A 299 17.97 -1.36 -40.85
CA GLU A 299 18.84 -0.22 -40.59
C GLU A 299 18.25 0.68 -39.49
N LEU A 300 19.13 1.28 -38.69
CA LEU A 300 18.78 2.36 -37.79
C LEU A 300 18.35 3.59 -38.60
N ARG A 301 17.22 4.18 -38.22
CA ARG A 301 16.69 5.41 -38.81
C ARG A 301 16.37 6.40 -37.72
N GLU A 302 16.96 7.59 -37.82
CA GLU A 302 16.62 8.75 -37.01
C GLU A 302 15.67 9.68 -37.77
N PHE A 303 14.72 10.28 -37.05
CA PHE A 303 13.79 11.23 -37.60
C PHE A 303 13.37 12.28 -36.56
N GLU A 304 12.91 13.43 -37.03
CA GLU A 304 12.36 14.49 -36.20
C GLU A 304 10.82 14.36 -36.17
N LYS A 305 10.23 14.51 -34.99
CA LYS A 305 8.78 14.57 -34.79
C LYS A 305 8.26 15.98 -35.03
N ASP A 306 6.95 16.09 -35.22
CA ASP A 306 6.26 17.37 -35.43
C ASP A 306 6.44 18.38 -34.28
N ASP A 307 6.77 17.90 -33.06
CA ASP A 307 7.06 18.72 -31.89
C ASP A 307 8.53 19.18 -31.78
N GLY A 308 9.34 18.89 -32.81
CA GLY A 308 10.77 19.21 -32.87
C GLY A 308 11.68 18.25 -32.08
N THR A 309 11.12 17.21 -31.47
CA THR A 309 11.93 16.19 -30.79
C THR A 309 12.41 15.12 -31.77
N SER A 310 13.65 14.66 -31.65
CA SER A 310 14.13 13.53 -32.45
C SER A 310 13.69 12.20 -31.84
N ASN A 311 13.57 11.19 -32.68
CA ASN A 311 13.35 9.80 -32.28
C ASN A 311 14.01 8.87 -33.28
N MET A 312 14.12 7.60 -32.91
CA MET A 312 14.79 6.59 -33.72
C MET A 312 13.98 5.30 -33.79
N VAL A 313 14.15 4.59 -34.89
CA VAL A 313 13.55 3.28 -35.14
C VAL A 313 14.51 2.39 -35.91
N SER A 314 14.59 1.13 -35.51
CA SER A 314 15.21 0.07 -36.31
C SER A 314 14.24 -1.11 -36.39
N ASN A 315 14.53 -2.04 -37.29
CA ASN A 315 13.69 -3.24 -37.44
C ASN A 315 14.57 -4.46 -37.32
N ILE A 316 14.09 -5.47 -36.61
CA ILE A 316 14.66 -6.81 -36.63
C ILE A 316 13.58 -7.80 -37.02
N TYR A 317 13.99 -8.99 -37.45
CA TYR A 317 13.08 -10.12 -37.63
C TYR A 317 13.44 -11.17 -36.60
N VAL A 318 12.48 -11.59 -35.80
CA VAL A 318 12.66 -12.67 -34.82
C VAL A 318 11.96 -13.92 -35.35
N SER A 319 12.62 -15.06 -35.28
CA SER A 319 12.04 -16.36 -35.64
C SER A 319 12.05 -17.31 -34.45
N ASP A 320 11.04 -18.16 -34.39
CA ASP A 320 10.96 -19.35 -33.55
C ASP A 320 10.65 -20.57 -34.43
N ASP A 321 10.24 -21.70 -33.84
CA ASP A 321 9.86 -22.92 -34.56
C ASP A 321 8.48 -22.82 -35.24
N THR A 322 7.69 -21.78 -34.92
CA THR A 322 6.33 -21.59 -35.42
C THR A 322 6.24 -20.52 -36.51
N GLY A 323 7.14 -19.55 -36.53
CA GLY A 323 7.09 -18.49 -37.54
C GLY A 323 8.20 -17.46 -37.43
N ARG A 324 8.04 -16.39 -38.21
CA ARG A 324 8.93 -15.22 -38.25
C ARG A 324 8.09 -13.97 -38.18
N ILE A 325 8.48 -13.04 -37.31
CA ILE A 325 7.78 -11.76 -37.14
C ILE A 325 8.75 -10.59 -37.18
N ARG A 326 8.30 -9.48 -37.75
CA ARG A 326 9.01 -8.21 -37.70
C ARG A 326 8.79 -7.55 -36.35
N VAL A 327 9.88 -7.06 -35.75
CA VAL A 327 9.85 -6.27 -34.52
C VAL A 327 10.43 -4.89 -34.82
N ALA A 328 9.61 -3.85 -34.67
CA ALA A 328 10.02 -2.45 -34.74
C ALA A 328 10.52 -2.00 -33.37
N LEU A 329 11.83 -1.74 -33.27
CA LEU A 329 12.49 -1.26 -32.06
C LEU A 329 12.48 0.28 -32.05
N TRP A 330 11.88 0.89 -31.03
CA TRP A 330 11.73 2.35 -30.93
C TRP A 330 12.60 2.96 -29.84
N GLY A 331 13.02 4.21 -30.04
CA GLY A 331 13.84 4.94 -29.07
C GLY A 331 15.16 4.22 -28.83
N ASP A 332 15.61 4.16 -27.58
CA ASP A 332 16.91 3.56 -27.24
C ASP A 332 17.02 2.07 -27.64
N HIS A 333 15.90 1.34 -27.74
CA HIS A 333 15.91 -0.02 -28.27
C HIS A 333 16.38 -0.09 -29.72
N ALA A 334 16.21 0.97 -30.51
CA ALA A 334 16.60 0.99 -31.90
C ALA A 334 18.11 0.76 -32.08
N LEU A 335 18.92 1.24 -31.13
CA LEU A 335 20.38 1.11 -31.11
C LEU A 335 20.85 -0.35 -30.98
N LEU A 336 20.00 -1.23 -30.43
CA LEU A 336 20.32 -2.65 -30.29
C LEU A 336 20.61 -3.33 -31.63
N VAL A 337 20.12 -2.78 -32.75
CA VAL A 337 20.38 -3.36 -34.07
C VAL A 337 21.87 -3.42 -34.40
N ASP A 338 22.68 -2.50 -33.85
CA ASP A 338 24.13 -2.46 -34.04
C ASP A 338 24.88 -3.46 -33.13
N GLU A 339 24.19 -4.03 -32.14
CA GLU A 339 24.73 -5.03 -31.20
C GLU A 339 24.28 -6.47 -31.52
N LEU A 340 23.41 -6.65 -32.52
CA LEU A 340 22.80 -7.93 -32.86
C LEU A 340 23.42 -8.53 -34.12
N ASP A 341 23.53 -9.85 -34.13
CA ASP A 341 23.86 -10.66 -35.30
C ASP A 341 22.68 -11.58 -35.66
N ILE A 342 22.73 -12.18 -36.85
CA ILE A 342 21.83 -13.29 -37.17
C ILE A 342 22.13 -14.47 -36.23
N GLU A 343 21.08 -15.19 -35.84
CA GLU A 343 21.07 -16.27 -34.84
C GLU A 343 21.24 -15.83 -33.38
N THR A 344 21.40 -14.54 -33.09
CA THR A 344 21.43 -14.05 -31.70
C THR A 344 20.13 -14.42 -30.98
N PRO A 345 20.18 -15.20 -29.87
CA PRO A 345 18.97 -15.53 -29.12
C PRO A 345 18.46 -14.31 -28.37
N ILE A 346 17.15 -14.08 -28.46
CA ILE A 346 16.53 -12.84 -27.98
C ILE A 346 15.15 -13.10 -27.38
N GLU A 347 14.84 -12.35 -26.33
CA GLU A 347 13.51 -12.27 -25.71
C GLU A 347 12.98 -10.85 -25.89
N ILE A 348 11.76 -10.73 -26.44
CA ILE A 348 11.04 -9.47 -26.58
C ILE A 348 9.80 -9.58 -25.68
N ILE A 349 9.74 -8.81 -24.61
CA ILE A 349 8.72 -8.94 -23.56
C ILE A 349 7.79 -7.73 -23.60
N ASP A 350 6.48 -7.96 -23.61
CA ASP A 350 5.43 -6.93 -23.68
C ASP A 350 5.53 -6.01 -24.92
N ALA A 351 5.81 -6.58 -26.10
CA ALA A 351 5.72 -5.83 -27.35
C ALA A 351 4.28 -5.79 -27.87
N TYR A 352 3.84 -4.62 -28.32
CA TYR A 352 2.46 -4.44 -28.78
C TYR A 352 2.31 -4.86 -30.25
N SER A 353 1.42 -5.80 -30.52
CA SER A 353 1.09 -6.27 -31.87
C SER A 353 0.26 -5.24 -32.62
N LYS A 354 0.67 -4.95 -33.85
CA LYS A 354 -0.04 -4.04 -34.77
C LYS A 354 -0.25 -4.73 -36.10
N SER A 355 -1.35 -4.39 -36.77
CA SER A 355 -1.47 -4.68 -38.21
C SER A 355 -0.47 -3.81 -38.95
N GLY A 356 0.58 -4.42 -39.49
CA GLY A 356 1.50 -3.76 -40.40
C GLY A 356 0.88 -3.54 -41.79
N TYR A 357 1.69 -3.08 -42.73
CA TYR A 357 1.24 -2.76 -44.10
C TYR A 357 0.85 -4.03 -44.89
N GLU A 358 1.48 -5.17 -44.60
CA GLU A 358 1.22 -6.46 -45.28
C GLU A 358 1.01 -7.63 -44.29
N ASP A 359 1.65 -7.61 -43.11
CA ASP A 359 1.57 -8.65 -42.08
C ASP A 359 1.52 -8.05 -40.66
N ILE A 360 1.25 -8.89 -39.66
CA ILE A 360 1.31 -8.52 -38.23
C ILE A 360 2.77 -8.23 -37.85
N GLU A 361 3.01 -7.13 -37.14
CA GLU A 361 4.32 -6.80 -36.57
C GLU A 361 4.22 -6.51 -35.07
N LEU A 362 5.33 -6.66 -34.36
CA LEU A 362 5.47 -6.25 -32.96
C LEU A 362 6.15 -4.88 -32.86
N SER A 363 5.58 -4.00 -32.05
CA SER A 363 6.11 -2.68 -31.73
C SER A 363 6.74 -2.72 -30.34
N ALA A 364 8.07 -2.68 -30.29
CA ALA A 364 8.85 -2.63 -29.06
C ALA A 364 9.12 -1.16 -28.67
N GLY A 365 8.30 -0.62 -27.76
CA GLY A 365 8.42 0.76 -27.26
C GLY A 365 8.84 0.82 -25.80
N ASN A 366 8.62 1.96 -25.13
CA ASN A 366 9.07 2.20 -23.75
C ASN A 366 8.54 1.24 -22.67
N ARG A 367 7.55 0.39 -22.99
CA ARG A 367 7.02 -0.64 -22.08
C ARG A 367 7.55 -2.03 -22.38
N THR A 368 8.27 -2.18 -23.48
CA THR A 368 8.81 -3.45 -23.94
C THR A 368 10.19 -3.64 -23.34
N ARG A 369 10.48 -4.84 -22.86
CA ARG A 369 11.84 -5.21 -22.45
C ARG A 369 12.45 -6.11 -23.52
N VAL A 370 13.60 -5.71 -24.02
CA VAL A 370 14.40 -6.51 -24.96
C VAL A 370 15.57 -7.09 -24.21
N THR A 371 15.79 -8.41 -24.30
CA THR A 371 16.89 -9.10 -23.62
C THR A 371 17.62 -9.98 -24.61
N ILE A 372 18.91 -9.70 -24.79
CA ILE A 372 19.86 -10.53 -25.55
C ILE A 372 20.39 -11.61 -24.59
N LYS A 373 20.48 -12.86 -25.04
CA LYS A 373 20.86 -14.02 -24.19
C LYS A 373 22.26 -14.54 -24.43
#